data_AF-R8YIF2-F1
#
_entry.id   AF-R8YIF2-F1
#
_cell.length_a   1.000
_cell.length_b   1.000
_cell.length_c   1.000
_cell.angle_alpha   90.00
_cell.angle_beta   90.00
_cell.angle_gamma   90.00
#
_symmetry.space_group_name_H-M   'P 1'
#
loop_
_entity.id
_entity.type
_entity.pdbx_description
1 polymer ?
#
loop_
_entity_poly.entity_id
_entity_poly.type
_entity_poly.pdbx_seq_one_letter_code
_entity_poly.pdbx_strand_id
1 'polypeptide(L)'
;MAALKEQVKIYIVQALACMDTPQQVADAVKQEFNIEIDRKQVQLYDPTKAAGKNLSKKFKLLFEKTREEFRNNIFDIPLANKSFRINELQKMYDTTKNKVIKQNIIKQVKDEMHGHSAQLLDLELKQLEIEKIRNGDGEGADDPTPVKVTIQVVDASKKDAEHQSDAECTSG
;
A
#
# COMPACT_ATOMS: atom_id res chain seq x y z
N MET A 1 19.73 24.15 27.80
CA MET A 1 18.93 23.69 26.64
C MET A 1 17.50 23.54 27.10
N ALA A 2 16.53 24.19 26.45
CA ALA A 2 15.14 24.10 26.87
C ALA A 2 14.64 22.65 26.76
N ALA A 3 14.00 22.14 27.80
CA ALA A 3 13.39 20.82 27.78
C ALA A 3 12.18 20.86 26.83
N LEU A 4 12.30 20.23 25.66
CA LEU A 4 11.19 20.11 24.72
C LEU A 4 10.07 19.27 25.35
N LYS A 5 8.82 19.70 25.13
CA LYS A 5 7.63 18.90 25.47
C LYS A 5 7.66 17.57 24.71
N GLU A 6 7.07 16.53 25.30
CA GLU A 6 7.06 15.19 24.72
C GLU A 6 6.45 15.17 23.30
N GLN A 7 5.38 15.93 23.07
CA GLN A 7 4.74 16.07 21.76
C GLN A 7 5.71 16.55 20.67
N VAL A 8 6.55 17.54 20.98
CA VAL A 8 7.53 18.08 20.04
C VAL A 8 8.62 17.06 19.73
N LYS A 9 9.03 16.25 20.72
CA LYS A 9 10.00 15.17 20.50
C LYS A 9 9.44 14.08 19.59
N ILE A 10 8.19 13.68 19.83
CA ILE A 10 7.48 12.69 19.00
C ILE A 10 7.41 13.19 17.55
N TYR A 11 7.01 14.45 17.35
CA TYR A 11 6.96 15.08 16.03
C TYR A 11 8.32 15.05 15.33
N ILE A 12 9.39 15.49 16.01
CA ILE A 12 10.75 15.49 15.45
C ILE A 12 11.16 14.09 15.00
N VAL A 13 10.94 13.08 15.84
CA VAL A 13 11.31 11.68 15.53
C VAL A 13 10.54 11.16 14.32
N GLN A 14 9.24 11.46 14.23
CA GLN A 14 8.39 11.06 13.11
C GLN A 14 8.80 11.75 11.81
N ALA A 15 9.02 13.07 11.82
CA ALA A 15 9.44 13.82 10.64
C ALA A 15 10.78 13.32 10.10
N LEU A 16 11.76 13.10 10.98
CA LEU A 16 13.04 12.48 10.60
C LEU A 16 12.84 11.06 10.05
N ALA A 17 11.91 10.28 10.62
CA ALA A 17 11.52 8.96 10.13
C ALA A 17 10.78 8.98 8.77
N CYS A 18 10.29 10.14 8.33
CA CYS A 18 9.72 10.38 7.00
C CYS A 18 10.74 10.94 5.98
N MET A 19 12.05 10.90 6.29
CA MET A 19 13.17 11.37 5.44
C MET A 19 13.36 12.88 5.39
N ASP A 20 12.69 13.66 6.24
CA ASP A 20 12.96 15.10 6.32
C ASP A 20 14.37 15.37 6.85
N THR A 21 15.02 16.40 6.30
CA THR A 21 16.33 16.84 6.77
C THR A 21 16.20 17.57 8.12
N PRO A 22 17.24 17.55 8.98
CA PRO A 22 17.18 18.23 10.27
C PRO A 22 16.87 19.73 10.19
N GLN A 23 17.20 20.38 9.07
CA GLN A 23 16.86 21.78 8.84
C GLN A 23 15.35 21.94 8.58
N GLN A 24 14.78 21.14 7.67
CA GLN A 24 13.34 21.15 7.40
C GLN A 24 12.52 20.88 8.66
N VAL A 25 12.95 19.93 9.49
CA VAL A 25 12.27 19.62 10.75
C VAL A 25 12.36 20.78 11.75
N ALA A 26 13.50 21.47 11.83
CA ALA A 26 13.63 22.66 12.68
C ALA A 26 12.68 23.78 12.25
N ASP A 27 12.59 24.02 10.94
CA ASP A 27 11.70 25.03 10.36
C ASP A 27 10.22 24.66 10.57
N ALA A 28 9.86 23.38 10.41
CA ALA A 28 8.51 22.88 10.64
C ALA A 28 8.10 22.98 12.12
N VAL A 29 9.00 22.65 13.06
CA VAL A 29 8.74 22.82 14.50
C VAL A 29 8.54 24.29 14.87
N LYS A 30 9.29 25.20 14.24
CA LYS A 30 9.08 26.64 14.42
C LYS A 30 7.71 27.08 13.91
N GLN A 31 7.24 26.54 12.77
CA GLN A 31 5.93 26.87 12.22
C GLN A 31 4.76 26.30 13.04
N GLU A 32 4.82 25.04 13.43
CA GLU A 32 3.70 24.36 14.12
C GLU A 32 3.66 24.66 15.63
N PHE A 33 4.81 24.73 16.29
CA PHE A 33 4.88 24.86 17.74
C PHE A 33 5.37 26.24 18.21
N ASN A 34 5.78 27.12 17.29
CA ASN A 34 6.40 28.42 17.59
C ASN A 34 7.62 28.28 18.53
N ILE A 35 8.40 27.21 18.35
CA ILE A 35 9.61 26.91 19.12
C ILE A 35 10.80 26.92 18.16
N GLU A 36 11.77 27.78 18.43
CA GLU A 36 13.04 27.75 17.71
C GLU A 36 13.96 26.69 18.29
N ILE A 37 14.40 25.75 17.44
CA ILE A 37 15.34 24.69 17.80
C ILE A 37 16.52 24.69 16.83
N ASP A 38 17.72 24.41 17.34
CA ASP A 38 18.91 24.28 16.50
C ASP A 38 18.90 22.94 15.76
N ARG A 39 19.42 22.93 14.52
CA ARG A 39 19.54 21.72 13.70
C ARG A 39 20.34 20.61 14.40
N LYS A 40 21.33 20.97 15.24
CA LYS A 40 22.12 19.98 16.00
C LYS A 40 21.28 19.32 17.09
N GLN A 41 20.35 20.06 17.69
CA GLN A 41 19.41 19.52 18.66
C GLN A 41 18.47 18.51 18.02
N VAL A 42 18.00 18.78 16.80
CA VAL A 42 17.17 17.85 16.01
C VAL A 42 17.91 16.55 15.73
N GLN A 43 19.21 16.60 15.37
CA GLN A 43 20.01 15.40 15.07
C GLN A 43 20.13 14.41 16.24
N LEU A 44 19.93 14.84 17.49
CA LEU A 44 19.94 13.96 18.65
C LEU A 44 18.76 12.97 18.66
N TYR A 45 17.71 13.25 17.88
CA TYR A 45 16.51 12.43 17.77
C TYR A 45 16.54 11.47 16.56
N ASP A 46 17.65 11.43 15.81
CA ASP A 46 17.84 10.48 14.70
C ASP A 46 18.75 9.31 15.14
N PRO A 47 18.22 8.09 15.35
CA PRO A 47 19.01 6.94 15.76
C PRO A 47 19.97 6.43 14.69
N THR A 48 19.83 6.85 13.43
CA THR A 48 20.74 6.48 12.33
C THR A 48 22.03 7.30 12.34
N LYS A 49 22.07 8.40 13.11
CA LYS A 49 23.21 9.31 13.20
C LYS A 49 23.99 9.09 14.48
N ALA A 50 25.27 9.47 14.45
CA ALA A 50 26.14 9.38 15.64
C ALA A 50 25.62 10.21 16.83
N ALA A 51 24.97 11.34 16.54
CA ALA A 51 24.37 12.22 17.56
C ALA A 51 23.20 11.54 18.31
N GLY A 52 22.41 10.69 17.66
CA GLY A 52 21.26 10.01 18.26
C GLY A 52 21.55 8.65 18.88
N LYS A 53 22.83 8.27 19.07
CA LYS A 53 23.20 6.98 19.70
C LYS A 53 22.54 6.77 21.06
N ASN A 54 22.45 7.84 21.86
CA ASN A 54 21.89 7.84 23.21
C ASN A 54 20.37 8.07 23.26
N LEU A 55 19.66 7.99 22.12
CA LEU A 55 18.21 8.13 22.06
C LEU A 55 17.53 7.00 22.86
N SER A 56 16.44 7.35 23.57
CA SER A 56 15.70 6.38 24.39
C SER A 56 15.09 5.27 23.53
N LYS A 57 14.92 4.07 24.12
CA LYS A 57 14.34 2.92 23.43
C LYS A 57 12.95 3.22 22.84
N LYS A 58 12.14 4.02 23.55
CA LYS A 58 10.81 4.46 23.10
C LYS A 58 10.86 5.19 21.76
N PHE A 59 11.76 6.16 21.62
CA PHE A 59 11.87 6.95 20.38
C PHE A 59 12.56 6.18 19.26
N LYS A 60 13.50 5.28 19.57
CA LYS A 60 14.07 4.37 18.57
C LYS A 60 13.00 3.49 17.93
N LEU A 61 12.15 2.87 18.76
CA LEU A 61 11.06 2.02 18.29
C LEU A 61 10.03 2.82 17.47
N LEU A 62 9.69 4.05 17.91
CA LEU A 62 8.83 4.94 17.15
C LEU A 62 9.42 5.28 15.78
N PHE A 63 10.72 5.63 15.72
CA PHE A 63 11.41 5.95 14.48
C PHE A 63 11.38 4.79 13.50
N GLU A 64 11.72 3.59 13.96
CA GLU A 64 11.76 2.38 13.13
C GLU A 64 10.37 2.05 12.59
N LYS A 65 9.34 2.06 13.45
CA LYS A 65 7.95 1.82 13.05
C LYS A 65 7.47 2.83 12.00
N THR A 66 7.65 4.13 12.25
CA THR A 66 7.23 5.18 11.31
C THR A 66 8.01 5.09 9.99
N ARG A 67 9.30 4.73 10.04
CA ARG A 67 10.12 4.52 8.83
C ARG A 67 9.61 3.35 8.00
N GLU A 68 9.22 2.25 8.63
CA GLU A 68 8.65 1.09 7.96
C GLU A 68 7.31 1.42 7.32
N GLU A 69 6.42 2.08 8.07
CA GLU A 69 5.14 2.56 7.54
C GLU A 69 5.34 3.48 6.33
N PHE A 70 6.26 4.44 6.41
CA PHE A 70 6.57 5.36 5.32
C PHE A 70 7.11 4.63 4.07
N ARG A 71 7.96 3.61 4.25
CA ARG A 71 8.50 2.82 3.12
C ARG A 71 7.45 1.92 2.48
N ASN A 72 6.52 1.39 3.28
CA ASN A 72 5.54 0.42 2.81
C ASN A 72 4.29 1.11 2.24
N ASN A 73 3.93 2.30 2.73
CA ASN A 73 2.71 2.99 2.33
C ASN A 73 2.96 4.09 1.29
N ILE A 74 3.25 3.67 0.06
CA ILE A 74 3.44 4.58 -1.09
C ILE A 74 2.13 5.28 -1.46
N PHE A 75 0.98 4.67 -1.18
CA PHE A 75 -0.34 5.18 -1.58
C PHE A 75 -0.78 6.44 -0.84
N ASP A 76 -0.23 6.71 0.35
CA ASP A 76 -0.48 7.94 1.09
C ASP A 76 0.21 9.17 0.46
N ILE A 77 1.20 8.96 -0.40
CA ILE A 77 1.88 10.07 -1.10
C ILE A 77 0.90 10.66 -2.12
N PRO A 78 0.56 11.96 -2.05
CA PRO A 78 -0.40 12.56 -2.98
C PRO A 78 0.00 12.39 -4.45
N LEU A 79 1.30 12.48 -4.74
CA LEU A 79 1.83 12.24 -6.08
C LEU A 79 1.75 10.77 -6.53
N ALA A 80 1.55 9.79 -5.66
CA ALA A 80 1.25 8.42 -6.08
C ALA A 80 -0.19 8.28 -6.59
N ASN A 81 -1.11 9.12 -6.08
CA ASN A 81 -2.50 9.13 -6.48
C ASN A 81 -2.70 9.84 -7.83
N LYS A 82 -3.24 9.12 -8.83
CA LYS A 82 -3.51 9.65 -10.17
C LYS A 82 -4.48 10.84 -10.14
N SER A 83 -5.58 10.74 -9.39
CA SER A 83 -6.58 11.81 -9.33
C SER A 83 -5.99 13.11 -8.78
N PHE A 84 -5.08 13.00 -7.80
CA PHE A 84 -4.38 14.17 -7.25
C PHE A 84 -3.41 14.79 -8.26
N ARG A 85 -2.57 13.99 -8.93
CA ARG A 85 -1.63 14.48 -9.96
C ARG A 85 -2.36 15.20 -11.10
N ILE A 86 -3.46 14.63 -11.60
CA ILE A 86 -4.26 15.24 -12.66
C ILE A 86 -4.85 16.58 -12.22
N ASN A 87 -5.39 16.66 -11.00
CA ASN A 87 -5.92 17.91 -10.45
C ASN A 87 -4.82 18.98 -10.33
N GLU A 88 -3.63 18.59 -9.87
CA GLU A 88 -2.50 19.52 -9.76
C GLU A 88 -2.02 20.00 -11.14
N LEU A 89 -1.94 19.11 -12.13
CA LEU A 89 -1.65 19.47 -13.53
C LEU A 89 -2.70 20.44 -14.11
N GLN A 90 -3.99 20.25 -13.79
CA GLN A 90 -5.05 21.17 -14.20
C GLN A 90 -4.84 22.58 -13.63
N LYS A 91 -4.55 22.71 -12.33
CA LYS A 91 -4.25 24.02 -11.72
C LYS A 91 -3.04 24.70 -12.37
N MET A 92 -1.99 23.93 -12.68
CA MET A 92 -0.81 24.45 -13.37
C MET A 92 -1.14 24.97 -14.77
N TYR A 93 -2.03 24.26 -15.49
CA TYR A 93 -2.50 24.65 -16.82
C TYR A 93 -3.30 25.95 -16.79
N ASP A 94 -4.17 26.13 -15.79
CA ASP A 94 -5.01 27.31 -15.65
C ASP A 94 -4.21 28.55 -15.24
N THR A 95 -3.21 28.37 -14.38
CA THR A 95 -2.38 29.47 -13.83
C THR A 95 -1.34 29.97 -14.85
N THR A 96 -0.80 29.07 -15.67
CA THR A 96 0.29 29.39 -16.60
C THR A 96 -0.20 30.12 -17.85
N LYS A 97 0.52 31.17 -18.28
CA LYS A 97 0.26 31.86 -19.57
C LYS A 97 1.15 31.37 -20.73
N ASN A 98 2.22 30.64 -20.44
CA ASN A 98 3.17 30.15 -21.43
C ASN A 98 2.60 28.96 -22.22
N LYS A 99 2.46 29.12 -23.55
CA LYS A 99 1.91 28.10 -24.46
C LYS A 99 2.74 26.81 -24.50
N VAL A 100 4.07 26.90 -24.37
CA VAL A 100 4.96 25.73 -24.38
C VAL A 100 4.74 24.87 -23.13
N ILE A 101 4.65 25.50 -21.95
CA ILE A 101 4.38 24.80 -20.68
C ILE A 101 2.99 24.16 -20.74
N LYS A 102 1.97 24.87 -21.26
CA LYS A 102 0.63 24.30 -21.46
C LYS A 102 0.65 23.04 -22.33
N GLN A 103 1.39 23.06 -23.44
CA GLN A 103 1.55 21.87 -24.28
C GLN A 103 2.21 20.70 -23.55
N ASN A 104 3.22 20.99 -22.72
CA ASN A 104 3.88 19.95 -21.91
C ASN A 104 2.94 19.35 -20.85
N ILE A 105 2.14 20.19 -20.18
CA ILE A 105 1.12 19.73 -19.23
C ILE A 105 0.08 18.84 -19.92
N ILE A 106 -0.41 19.24 -21.11
CA ILE A 106 -1.35 18.42 -21.90
C ILE A 106 -0.73 17.05 -22.23
N LYS A 107 0.55 17.01 -22.62
CA LYS A 107 1.27 15.76 -22.87
C LYS A 107 1.36 14.89 -21.61
N GLN A 108 1.72 15.47 -20.47
CA GLN A 108 1.82 14.74 -19.20
C GLN A 108 0.47 14.18 -18.75
N VAL A 109 -0.61 14.97 -18.86
CA VAL A 109 -1.98 14.50 -18.60
C VAL A 109 -2.33 13.34 -19.54
N LYS A 110 -2.01 13.45 -20.83
CA LYS A 110 -2.23 12.37 -21.80
C LYS A 110 -1.46 11.10 -21.38
N ASP A 111 -0.21 11.22 -20.93
CA ASP A 111 0.60 10.10 -20.48
C ASP A 111 0.03 9.44 -19.21
N GLU A 112 -0.46 10.22 -18.25
CA GLU A 112 -1.15 9.69 -17.07
C GLU A 112 -2.51 9.03 -17.40
N MET A 113 -3.11 9.40 -18.52
CA MET A 113 -4.33 8.82 -19.06
C MET A 113 -4.07 7.67 -20.04
N HIS A 114 -2.83 7.45 -20.48
CA HIS A 114 -2.49 6.28 -21.29
C HIS A 114 -2.70 5.01 -20.47
N GLY A 115 -3.42 4.04 -21.04
CA GLY A 115 -3.96 2.88 -20.33
C GLY A 115 -5.40 3.05 -19.83
N HIS A 116 -5.99 4.25 -19.88
CA HIS A 116 -7.41 4.44 -19.54
C HIS A 116 -8.33 3.67 -20.49
N SER A 117 -8.00 3.61 -21.79
CA SER A 117 -8.73 2.79 -22.76
C SER A 117 -8.62 1.29 -22.48
N ALA A 118 -7.44 0.80 -22.08
CA ALA A 118 -7.24 -0.60 -21.70
C ALA A 118 -7.97 -0.95 -20.39
N GLN A 119 -8.01 -0.03 -19.43
CA GLN A 119 -8.78 -0.18 -18.19
C GLN A 119 -10.29 -0.11 -18.44
N LEU A 120 -10.75 0.75 -19.34
CA LEU A 120 -12.15 0.80 -19.76
C LEU A 120 -12.53 -0.49 -20.49
N LEU A 121 -11.69 -1.01 -21.38
CA LEU A 121 -11.86 -2.32 -22.02
C LEU A 121 -11.90 -3.45 -20.98
N ASP A 122 -10.99 -3.46 -20.00
CA ASP A 122 -10.99 -4.48 -18.93
C ASP A 122 -12.24 -4.41 -18.04
N LEU A 123 -12.71 -3.19 -17.74
CA LEU A 123 -13.97 -2.98 -17.01
C LEU A 123 -15.19 -3.42 -17.83
N GLU A 124 -15.20 -3.12 -19.13
CA GLU A 124 -16.27 -3.49 -20.05
C GLU A 124 -16.30 -5.01 -20.26
N LEU A 125 -15.14 -5.66 -20.40
CA LEU A 125 -15.02 -7.12 -20.44
C LEU A 125 -15.54 -7.78 -19.15
N LYS A 126 -15.16 -7.25 -17.97
CA LYS A 126 -15.68 -7.74 -16.69
C LYS A 126 -17.19 -7.58 -16.56
N GLN A 127 -17.74 -6.45 -17.03
CA GLN A 127 -19.19 -6.22 -17.05
C GLN A 127 -19.91 -7.20 -17.98
N LEU A 128 -19.38 -7.42 -19.18
CA LEU A 128 -19.90 -8.40 -20.13
C LEU A 128 -19.82 -9.84 -19.60
N GLU A 129 -18.77 -10.19 -18.86
CA GLU A 129 -18.63 -11.50 -18.24
C GLU A 129 -19.64 -11.72 -17.11
N ILE A 130 -19.86 -10.71 -16.27
CA ILE A 130 -20.94 -10.71 -15.27
C ILE A 130 -22.31 -10.81 -15.94
N GLU A 131 -22.52 -10.12 -17.06
CA GLU A 131 -23.77 -10.16 -17.82
C GLU A 131 -24.01 -11.54 -18.46
N LYS A 132 -22.98 -12.18 -19.02
CA LYS A 132 -23.05 -13.57 -19.52
C LYS A 132 -23.41 -14.57 -18.42
N ILE A 133 -22.79 -14.42 -17.24
CA ILE A 133 -23.11 -15.24 -16.06
C ILE A 133 -24.56 -15.02 -15.62
N ARG A 134 -25.03 -13.75 -15.63
CA ARG A 134 -26.41 -13.39 -15.24
C ARG A 134 -27.45 -13.90 -16.23
N ASN A 135 -27.13 -13.89 -17.53
CA ASN A 135 -28.06 -14.29 -18.59
C ASN A 135 -28.06 -15.81 -18.84
N GLY A 136 -27.16 -16.57 -18.21
CA GLY A 136 -27.16 -18.04 -18.25
C GLY A 136 -26.49 -18.65 -19.49
N ASP A 137 -25.83 -17.85 -20.31
CA ASP A 137 -25.26 -18.23 -21.61
C ASP A 137 -23.73 -18.48 -21.54
N GLY A 138 -23.21 -18.82 -20.36
CA GLY A 138 -21.81 -19.20 -20.19
C GLY A 138 -21.53 -20.53 -20.89
N GLU A 139 -21.02 -20.48 -22.13
CA GLU A 139 -20.46 -21.65 -22.80
C GLU A 139 -19.19 -22.13 -22.07
N GLY A 140 -19.46 -22.97 -21.08
CA GLY A 140 -18.52 -23.75 -20.28
C GLY A 140 -19.30 -24.86 -19.57
N ALA A 141 -20.28 -25.45 -20.25
CA ALA A 141 -21.04 -26.60 -19.80
C ALA A 141 -20.25 -27.89 -20.08
N ASP A 142 -19.03 -27.99 -19.56
CA ASP A 142 -18.56 -29.27 -19.05
C ASP A 142 -18.92 -29.26 -17.57
N ASP A 143 -20.20 -29.51 -17.29
CA ASP A 143 -20.67 -29.85 -15.95
C ASP A 143 -19.78 -31.03 -15.52
N PRO A 144 -18.87 -30.91 -14.54
CA PRO A 144 -18.09 -32.04 -14.13
C PRO A 144 -19.07 -33.00 -13.48
N THR A 145 -19.53 -33.99 -14.26
CA THR A 145 -20.32 -35.09 -13.74
C THR A 145 -19.63 -35.56 -12.46
N PRO A 146 -20.35 -35.59 -11.32
CA PRO A 146 -19.70 -35.82 -10.04
C PRO A 146 -19.07 -37.22 -10.06
N VAL A 147 -17.75 -37.27 -10.14
CA VAL A 147 -17.02 -38.53 -10.07
C VAL A 147 -17.07 -38.98 -8.61
N LYS A 148 -17.78 -40.08 -8.33
CA LYS A 148 -17.74 -40.74 -7.01
C LYS A 148 -16.30 -41.13 -6.71
N VAL A 149 -15.68 -40.46 -5.74
CA VAL A 149 -14.38 -40.84 -5.19
C VAL A 149 -14.63 -41.78 -4.01
N THR A 150 -14.39 -43.07 -4.20
CA THR A 150 -14.45 -44.06 -3.11
C THR A 150 -13.06 -44.14 -2.45
N ILE A 151 -12.94 -43.63 -1.23
CA ILE A 151 -11.69 -43.74 -0.47
C ILE A 151 -11.71 -45.07 0.30
N GLN A 152 -10.80 -45.98 -0.04
CA GLN A 152 -10.59 -47.23 0.70
C GLN A 152 -9.47 -47.03 1.71
N VAL A 153 -9.79 -47.11 3.00
CA VAL A 153 -8.80 -47.04 4.08
C VAL A 153 -8.34 -48.46 4.40
N VAL A 154 -7.07 -48.76 4.18
CA VAL A 154 -6.44 -50.04 4.56
C VAL A 154 -5.55 -49.80 5.78
N ASP A 155 -5.74 -50.58 6.84
CA ASP A 155 -4.93 -50.52 8.05
C ASP A 155 -3.57 -51.19 7.82
N ALA A 156 -2.53 -50.37 7.68
CA ALA A 156 -1.17 -50.80 7.32
C ALA A 156 -0.40 -51.55 8.44
N SER A 157 -1.04 -51.79 9.59
CA SER A 157 -0.40 -52.48 10.73
C SER A 157 -0.43 -54.02 10.62
N LYS A 158 -1.14 -54.59 9.65
CA LYS A 158 -1.18 -56.04 9.39
C LYS A 158 -0.29 -56.40 8.19
N LYS A 159 0.58 -57.41 8.34
CA LYS A 159 1.62 -57.76 7.33
C LYS A 159 1.08 -58.30 6.00
N ASP A 160 -0.17 -58.77 5.95
CA ASP A 160 -0.85 -59.20 4.72
C ASP A 160 -2.33 -58.78 4.81
N ALA A 161 -2.61 -57.48 4.69
CA ALA A 161 -3.97 -56.95 4.73
C ALA A 161 -4.62 -57.04 3.35
N GLU A 162 -5.51 -58.02 3.14
CA GLU A 162 -6.34 -58.14 1.94
C GLU A 162 -7.66 -57.36 2.05
N HIS A 163 -8.20 -56.98 0.88
CA HIS A 163 -9.42 -56.20 0.70
C HIS A 163 -10.65 -56.89 1.32
N GLN A 164 -11.31 -56.23 2.26
CA GLN A 164 -12.64 -56.63 2.75
C GLN A 164 -13.67 -55.62 2.25
N SER A 165 -14.56 -56.05 1.36
CA SER A 165 -15.72 -55.26 0.92
C SER A 165 -16.83 -55.38 1.96
N ASP A 166 -16.88 -54.44 2.91
CA ASP A 166 -18.01 -54.42 3.85
C ASP A 166 -19.28 -53.87 3.21
N ALA A 167 -20.36 -54.51 3.64
CA ALA A 167 -21.69 -54.54 3.06
C ALA A 167 -22.45 -53.21 3.11
N GLU A 168 -23.42 -53.12 2.20
CA GLU A 168 -24.51 -52.15 2.14
C GLU A 168 -24.90 -51.54 3.50
N CYS A 169 -24.69 -50.24 3.66
CA CYS A 169 -25.44 -49.44 4.61
C CYS A 169 -26.54 -48.70 3.85
N THR A 170 -27.73 -49.31 3.90
CA THR A 170 -29.00 -48.68 3.54
C THR A 170 -29.46 -47.82 4.73
N SER A 171 -29.75 -46.55 4.49
CA SER A 171 -30.61 -45.67 5.30
C SER A 171 -30.83 -44.41 4.46
N GLY A 172 -32.05 -43.91 4.23
CA GLY A 172 -33.10 -43.70 5.22
C GLY A 172 -33.03 -42.24 5.63
#